data_AF-A0A291TIK7-F1
#
_entry.id   AF-A0A291TIK7-F1
#
_cell.length_a   1.000
_cell.length_b   1.000
_cell.length_c   1.000
_cell.angle_alpha   90.00
_cell.angle_beta   90.00
_cell.angle_gamma   90.00
#
_symmetry.space_group_name_H-M   'P 1'
#
loop_
_entity.id
_entity.type
_entity.pdbx_description
1 polymer ?
#
loop_
_entity_poly.entity_id
_entity_poly.type
_entity_poly.pdbx_seq_one_letter_code
_entity_poly.pdbx_strand_id
1 'polypeptide(L)'
;MLGLVSISVSMQLQAGVTEFGAGLDQSVWRLTSDTQIECRLEHPIPNWGTGAFVSRAGRKINLDFELKGKRPQARTETVSLGIMPPIWRPGIAGREVSQLRFYQQFDGLVEGQTAWTMLDELEGGSMPTFQYRDWYRQNRAVRVSLSSVNFRVKYQAFIDCLSGLLPYSFNDIAFSVLTYDKNSDQLSIASKRRLAMISEFIKADKSIDVVVIDAYSDSYGGRWPNQKLSEKRADAIKKVFVDLGLEPGKVSVEGHGEKQHVSSNETEQGRAKNRRVVISMGRNGEI
;
A
#
# COMPACT_ATOMS: atom_id res chain seq x y z
N MET A 1 61.76 -24.53 45.71
CA MET A 1 60.61 -25.35 45.29
C MET A 1 59.37 -24.77 45.98
N LEU A 2 58.26 -24.63 45.25
CA LEU A 2 57.01 -23.87 45.57
C LEU A 2 57.19 -22.35 45.49
N GLY A 3 56.33 -21.54 44.85
CA GLY A 3 55.09 -21.68 44.08
C GLY A 3 54.83 -20.28 43.47
N LEU A 4 54.15 -20.11 42.35
CA LEU A 4 52.68 -20.05 42.25
C LEU A 4 52.37 -19.93 40.75
N VAL A 5 51.64 -20.89 40.20
CA VAL A 5 51.03 -20.75 38.87
C VAL A 5 49.64 -20.15 39.09
N SER A 6 49.47 -18.87 38.74
CA SER A 6 48.14 -18.25 38.68
C SER A 6 47.43 -18.74 37.42
N ILE A 7 46.39 -19.55 37.61
CA ILE A 7 45.49 -19.96 36.53
C ILE A 7 44.38 -18.91 36.46
N SER A 8 44.51 -17.98 35.50
CA SER A 8 43.45 -17.04 35.16
C SER A 8 42.33 -17.78 34.42
N VAL A 9 41.25 -18.13 35.12
CA VAL A 9 40.04 -18.64 34.48
C VAL A 9 39.28 -17.45 33.88
N SER A 10 39.42 -17.26 32.58
CA SER A 10 38.63 -16.29 31.82
C SER A 10 37.20 -16.80 31.70
N MET A 11 36.30 -16.35 32.57
CA MET A 11 34.85 -16.52 32.37
C MET A 11 34.43 -15.69 31.14
N GLN A 12 34.22 -16.36 30.00
CA GLN A 12 33.58 -15.75 28.85
C GLN A 12 32.11 -15.50 29.19
N LEU A 13 31.74 -14.24 29.43
CA LEU A 13 30.34 -13.80 29.47
C LEU A 13 29.73 -14.02 28.07
N GLN A 14 28.97 -15.10 27.89
CA GLN A 14 28.07 -15.23 26.74
C GLN A 14 26.98 -14.17 26.89
N ALA A 15 27.11 -13.07 26.17
CA ALA A 15 26.02 -12.12 26.01
C ALA A 15 24.85 -12.84 25.33
N GLY A 16 23.79 -13.15 26.08
CA GLY A 16 22.62 -13.85 25.56
C GLY A 16 21.91 -13.03 24.47
N VAL A 17 21.71 -13.63 23.30
CA VAL A 17 20.90 -13.07 22.21
C VAL A 17 19.44 -13.44 22.47
N THR A 18 18.55 -12.45 22.44
CA THR A 18 17.10 -12.73 22.54
C THR A 18 16.57 -13.03 21.14
N GLU A 19 15.93 -14.18 20.96
CA GLU A 19 15.35 -14.58 19.67
C GLU A 19 13.82 -14.53 19.72
N PHE A 20 13.22 -13.98 18.68
CA PHE A 20 11.79 -14.00 18.41
C PHE A 20 11.56 -14.60 17.04
N GLY A 21 10.59 -15.51 16.95
CA GLY A 21 10.25 -16.21 15.71
C GLY A 21 9.16 -17.24 16.01
N ALA A 22 8.33 -17.53 15.03
CA ALA A 22 7.31 -18.56 15.17
C ALA A 22 7.94 -19.96 15.00
N GLY A 23 7.73 -20.83 16.00
CA GLY A 23 8.08 -22.24 15.91
C GLY A 23 7.23 -23.01 14.88
N LEU A 24 7.50 -24.31 14.72
CA LEU A 24 6.77 -25.18 13.77
C LEU A 24 5.25 -25.20 14.02
N ASP A 25 4.86 -25.18 15.30
CA ASP A 25 3.48 -25.26 15.79
C ASP A 25 2.77 -23.89 15.80
N GLN A 26 3.52 -22.79 15.88
CA GLN A 26 2.99 -21.43 15.98
C GLN A 26 3.00 -20.67 14.65
N SER A 27 3.75 -21.14 13.65
CA SER A 27 3.88 -20.45 12.38
C SER A 27 2.60 -20.52 11.56
N VAL A 28 2.00 -19.36 11.37
CA VAL A 28 0.82 -19.18 10.54
C VAL A 28 1.08 -18.04 9.56
N TRP A 29 0.67 -18.22 8.32
CA TRP A 29 0.62 -17.17 7.31
C TRP A 29 -0.83 -16.89 6.95
N ARG A 30 -1.18 -15.62 6.79
CA ARG A 30 -2.56 -15.18 6.53
C ARG A 30 -2.56 -14.14 5.42
N LEU A 31 -3.39 -14.36 4.41
CA LEU A 31 -3.73 -13.31 3.46
C LEU A 31 -4.82 -12.47 4.13
N THR A 32 -4.44 -11.33 4.71
CA THR A 32 -5.35 -10.46 5.47
C THR A 32 -6.04 -9.43 4.59
N SER A 33 -5.44 -9.10 3.45
CA SER A 33 -6.08 -8.36 2.36
C SER A 33 -5.89 -9.11 1.06
N ASP A 34 -7.00 -9.36 0.37
CA ASP A 34 -7.10 -9.99 -0.95
C ASP A 34 -8.08 -9.19 -1.80
N THR A 35 -7.64 -8.02 -2.24
CA THR A 35 -8.48 -7.07 -2.97
C THR A 35 -7.74 -6.57 -4.19
N GLN A 36 -8.47 -5.99 -5.15
CA GLN A 36 -7.87 -5.39 -6.33
C GLN A 36 -7.05 -4.11 -6.02
N ILE A 37 -7.05 -3.62 -4.78
CA ILE A 37 -6.34 -2.41 -4.36
C ILE A 37 -5.16 -2.67 -3.42
N GLU A 38 -5.22 -3.75 -2.64
CA GLU A 38 -4.17 -4.15 -1.71
C GLU A 38 -4.16 -5.67 -1.52
N CYS A 39 -2.98 -6.26 -1.65
CA CYS A 39 -2.65 -7.62 -1.25
C CYS A 39 -1.76 -7.55 -0.01
N ARG A 40 -2.15 -8.24 1.06
CA ARG A 40 -1.40 -8.25 2.31
C ARG A 40 -1.25 -9.65 2.87
N LEU A 41 -0.02 -10.15 2.89
CA LEU A 41 0.37 -11.44 3.45
C LEU A 41 1.08 -11.25 4.79
N GLU A 42 0.39 -11.57 5.88
CA GLU A 42 0.86 -11.38 7.25
C GLU A 42 1.36 -12.67 7.90
N HIS A 43 2.37 -12.47 8.75
CA HIS A 43 2.93 -13.45 9.65
C HIS A 43 3.05 -12.87 11.08
N PRO A 44 2.25 -13.34 12.04
CA PRO A 44 2.43 -12.98 13.43
C PRO A 44 3.72 -13.60 13.99
N ILE A 45 4.50 -12.78 14.70
CA ILE A 45 5.74 -13.17 15.36
C ILE A 45 5.47 -13.21 16.88
N PRO A 46 5.40 -14.42 17.48
CA PRO A 46 5.05 -14.59 18.89
C PRO A 46 5.88 -13.71 19.82
N ASN A 47 5.22 -13.07 20.78
CA ASN A 47 5.82 -12.18 21.79
C ASN A 47 6.58 -10.96 21.24
N TRP A 48 6.51 -10.69 19.94
CA TRP A 48 7.21 -9.57 19.31
C TRP A 48 6.27 -8.63 18.54
N GLY A 49 5.51 -9.13 17.57
CA GLY A 49 4.81 -8.28 16.61
C GLY A 49 4.27 -9.03 15.40
N THR A 50 4.29 -8.38 14.25
CA THR A 50 3.81 -8.91 12.96
C THR A 50 4.73 -8.45 11.84
N GLY A 51 5.09 -9.37 10.94
CA GLY A 51 5.68 -9.04 9.64
C GLY A 51 4.63 -9.17 8.54
N ALA A 52 4.62 -8.27 7.57
CA ALA A 52 3.65 -8.30 6.49
C ALA A 52 4.30 -7.94 5.15
N PHE A 53 4.09 -8.77 4.13
CA PHE A 53 4.33 -8.36 2.75
C PHE A 53 3.09 -7.67 2.21
N VAL A 54 3.27 -6.50 1.62
CA VAL A 54 2.20 -5.64 1.16
C VAL A 54 2.50 -5.17 -0.25
N SER A 55 1.50 -5.27 -1.11
CA SER A 55 1.50 -4.66 -2.43
C SER A 55 0.19 -3.93 -2.63
N ARG A 56 0.24 -2.75 -3.24
CA ARG A 56 -0.91 -1.88 -3.47
C ARG A 56 -1.01 -1.53 -4.95
N ALA A 57 -2.25 -1.36 -5.40
CA ALA A 57 -2.55 -0.98 -6.78
C ALA A 57 -1.80 0.28 -7.20
N GLY A 58 -1.27 0.25 -8.42
CA GLY A 58 -0.35 1.25 -8.92
C GLY A 58 0.14 0.93 -10.32
N ARG A 59 0.77 1.92 -10.96
CA ARG A 59 1.29 1.78 -12.35
C ARG A 59 2.37 0.72 -12.50
N LYS A 60 3.07 0.43 -11.40
CA LYS A 60 4.12 -0.58 -11.31
C LYS A 60 3.85 -1.39 -10.05
N ILE A 61 4.16 -2.68 -10.10
CA ILE A 61 4.10 -3.54 -8.92
C ILE A 61 5.10 -3.00 -7.89
N ASN A 62 4.59 -2.59 -6.73
CA ASN A 62 5.36 -2.32 -5.54
C ASN A 62 5.29 -3.54 -4.64
N LEU A 63 6.36 -3.86 -3.94
CA LEU A 63 6.34 -4.87 -2.89
C LEU A 63 7.15 -4.32 -1.74
N ASP A 64 6.46 -4.18 -0.63
CA ASP A 64 7.03 -3.69 0.60
C ASP A 64 6.87 -4.77 1.66
N PHE A 65 7.83 -4.87 2.56
CA PHE A 65 7.71 -5.64 3.77
C PHE A 65 7.67 -4.68 4.96
N GLU A 66 6.59 -4.75 5.73
CA GLU A 66 6.35 -3.96 6.93
C GLU A 66 6.59 -4.85 8.17
N LEU A 67 7.58 -4.51 9.00
CA LEU A 67 7.82 -5.19 10.26
C LEU A 67 7.33 -4.34 11.44
N LYS A 68 6.19 -4.70 12.05
CA LYS A 68 5.57 -3.93 13.14
C LYS A 68 5.75 -4.61 14.49
N GLY A 69 6.47 -3.96 15.39
CA GLY A 69 6.66 -4.43 16.77
C GLY A 69 5.48 -4.05 17.67
N LYS A 70 5.19 -4.85 18.69
CA LYS A 70 4.22 -4.49 19.75
C LYS A 70 4.73 -3.37 20.67
N ARG A 71 6.04 -3.14 20.66
CA ARG A 71 6.71 -2.10 21.44
C ARG A 71 7.28 -1.06 20.47
N PRO A 72 6.97 0.23 20.64
CA PRO A 72 7.51 1.27 19.79
C PRO A 72 9.03 1.39 20.00
N GLN A 73 9.76 1.63 18.91
CA GLN A 73 11.19 1.87 18.97
C GLN A 73 11.49 3.17 19.70
N ALA A 74 12.41 3.14 20.67
CA ALA A 74 12.79 4.33 21.43
C ALA A 74 13.73 5.24 20.62
N ARG A 75 14.49 4.68 19.67
CA ARG A 75 15.53 5.38 18.88
C ARG A 75 15.62 4.84 17.47
N THR A 76 16.18 5.64 16.57
CA THR A 76 16.53 5.19 15.22
C THR A 76 17.73 4.26 15.34
N GLU A 77 17.62 3.03 14.85
CA GLU A 77 18.66 2.02 14.96
C GLU A 77 18.97 1.40 13.59
N THR A 78 20.23 1.06 13.38
CA THR A 78 20.65 0.25 12.23
C THR A 78 20.31 -1.20 12.52
N VAL A 79 19.57 -1.82 11.61
CA VAL A 79 19.14 -3.21 11.71
C VAL A 79 19.76 -3.98 10.56
N SER A 80 20.47 -5.06 10.84
CA SER A 80 20.96 -5.95 9.79
C SER A 80 19.88 -6.96 9.45
N LEU A 81 19.61 -7.13 8.15
CA LEU A 81 18.78 -8.19 7.62
C LEU A 81 19.70 -9.30 7.11
N GLY A 82 19.58 -10.48 7.70
CA GLY A 82 20.26 -11.68 7.25
C GLY A 82 19.30 -12.81 6.92
N ILE A 83 19.72 -13.72 6.06
CA ILE A 83 19.03 -15.00 5.83
C ILE A 83 19.69 -16.05 6.68
N MET A 84 18.92 -16.66 7.58
CA MET A 84 19.37 -17.76 8.41
C MET A 84 18.79 -19.08 7.88
N PRO A 85 19.59 -20.16 7.85
CA PRO A 85 19.06 -21.49 7.55
C PRO A 85 18.10 -21.95 8.67
N PRO A 86 17.20 -22.89 8.38
CA PRO A 86 16.31 -23.42 9.40
C PRO A 86 17.10 -24.21 10.45
N ILE A 87 16.60 -24.18 11.70
CA ILE A 87 17.28 -24.69 12.91
C ILE A 87 17.72 -26.16 12.78
N TRP A 88 17.03 -26.96 11.99
CA TRP A 88 17.29 -28.39 11.78
C TRP A 88 18.40 -28.70 10.76
N ARG A 89 18.97 -27.71 10.06
CA ARG A 89 20.17 -27.85 9.21
C ARG A 89 21.37 -27.16 9.86
N PRO A 90 22.00 -27.77 10.88
CA PRO A 90 23.18 -27.18 11.51
C PRO A 90 24.35 -27.09 10.50
N GLY A 91 25.21 -26.08 10.66
CA GLY A 91 26.48 -25.95 9.92
C GLY A 91 26.48 -25.01 8.71
N ILE A 92 25.34 -24.44 8.32
CA ILE A 92 25.28 -23.37 7.31
C ILE A 92 25.31 -22.02 8.04
N ALA A 93 26.27 -21.16 7.70
CA ALA A 93 26.29 -19.79 8.23
C ALA A 93 25.23 -18.94 7.51
N GLY A 94 24.50 -18.12 8.26
CA GLY A 94 23.59 -17.16 7.67
C GLY A 94 24.32 -16.12 6.81
N ARG A 95 23.63 -15.58 5.81
CA ARG A 95 24.16 -14.55 4.89
C ARG A 95 23.50 -13.22 5.18
N GLU A 96 24.28 -12.16 5.35
CA GLU A 96 23.74 -10.78 5.41
C GLU A 96 23.26 -10.35 4.03
N VAL A 97 22.05 -9.78 3.96
CA VAL A 97 21.43 -9.32 2.71
C VAL A 97 21.56 -7.81 2.57
N SER A 98 21.20 -7.09 3.64
CA SER A 98 21.11 -5.64 3.60
C SER A 98 21.17 -5.06 5.01
N GLN A 99 21.59 -3.80 5.11
CA GLN A 99 21.49 -3.00 6.31
C GLN A 99 20.35 -2.00 6.15
N LEU A 100 19.44 -2.04 7.11
CA LEU A 100 18.23 -1.24 7.15
C LEU A 100 18.33 -0.23 8.30
N ARG A 101 17.51 0.81 8.26
CA ARG A 101 17.34 1.76 9.36
C ARG A 101 15.91 1.69 9.86
N PHE A 102 15.74 1.36 11.12
CA PHE A 102 14.44 1.46 11.79
C PHE A 102 14.37 2.85 12.39
N TYR A 103 13.32 3.61 12.08
CA TYR A 103 13.14 4.96 12.58
C TYR A 103 12.23 4.95 13.81
N GLN A 104 12.38 5.93 14.70
CA GLN A 104 11.55 6.06 15.92
C GLN A 104 10.03 6.04 15.65
N GLN A 105 9.60 6.54 14.50
CA GLN A 105 8.20 6.72 14.13
C GLN A 105 7.71 5.68 13.11
N PHE A 106 8.62 4.86 12.57
CA PHE A 106 8.33 4.01 11.42
C PHE A 106 9.12 2.70 11.52
N ASP A 107 8.39 1.62 11.78
CA ASP A 107 8.97 0.31 12.04
C ASP A 107 9.31 -0.42 10.73
N GLY A 108 10.58 -0.82 10.61
CA GLY A 108 11.11 -1.85 9.71
C GLY A 108 10.47 -2.05 8.34
N LEU A 109 10.48 -1.01 7.51
CA LEU A 109 10.13 -1.12 6.10
C LEU A 109 11.30 -1.62 5.27
N VAL A 110 11.02 -2.59 4.39
CA VAL A 110 11.94 -3.07 3.36
C VAL A 110 11.23 -2.97 2.02
N GLU A 111 11.79 -2.23 1.08
CA GLU A 111 11.13 -1.95 -0.22
C GLU A 111 11.83 -2.67 -1.37
N GLY A 112 11.08 -2.94 -2.43
CA GLY A 112 11.62 -3.32 -3.73
C GLY A 112 12.35 -4.67 -3.73
N GLN A 113 13.54 -4.71 -4.34
CA GLN A 113 14.24 -5.96 -4.60
C GLN A 113 14.53 -6.76 -3.32
N THR A 114 14.83 -6.08 -2.21
CA THR A 114 15.12 -6.75 -0.94
C THR A 114 13.88 -7.47 -0.38
N ALA A 115 12.69 -6.89 -0.51
CA ALA A 115 11.44 -7.56 -0.13
C ALA A 115 11.16 -8.78 -1.00
N TRP A 116 11.41 -8.68 -2.31
CA TRP A 116 11.30 -9.82 -3.23
C TRP A 116 12.28 -10.95 -2.89
N THR A 117 13.54 -10.61 -2.57
CA THR A 117 14.52 -11.60 -2.09
C THR A 117 14.06 -12.28 -0.81
N MET A 118 13.43 -11.55 0.12
CA MET A 118 12.89 -12.18 1.33
C MET A 118 11.77 -13.19 1.03
N LEU A 119 10.88 -12.91 0.07
CA LEU A 119 9.84 -13.86 -0.36
C LEU A 119 10.45 -15.13 -0.97
N ASP A 120 11.43 -14.97 -1.86
CA ASP A 120 12.13 -16.09 -2.52
C ASP A 120 12.85 -16.97 -1.50
N GLU A 121 13.52 -16.37 -0.52
CA GLU A 121 14.22 -17.09 0.56
C GLU A 121 13.23 -17.85 1.46
N LEU A 122 12.06 -17.25 1.77
CA LEU A 122 10.99 -17.94 2.51
C LEU A 122 10.41 -19.12 1.71
N GLU A 123 10.25 -18.98 0.40
CA GLU A 123 9.81 -20.07 -0.48
C GLU A 123 10.85 -21.21 -0.52
N GLY A 124 12.13 -20.86 -0.55
CA GLY A 124 13.26 -21.79 -0.45
C GLY A 124 13.42 -22.46 0.92
N GLY A 125 12.63 -22.05 1.92
CA GLY A 125 12.65 -22.60 3.27
C GLY A 125 13.61 -21.92 4.24
N SER A 126 14.35 -20.90 3.78
CA SER A 126 15.21 -20.05 4.60
C SER A 126 14.38 -19.09 5.48
N MET A 127 15.02 -18.51 6.50
CA MET A 127 14.37 -17.63 7.46
C MET A 127 15.02 -16.23 7.45
N PRO A 128 14.42 -15.24 6.77
CA PRO A 128 14.82 -13.85 6.90
C PRO A 128 14.77 -13.43 8.38
N THR A 129 15.87 -12.86 8.86
CA THR A 129 16.12 -12.56 10.26
C THR A 129 16.69 -11.16 10.41
N PHE A 130 15.96 -10.31 11.11
CA PHE A 130 16.38 -8.96 11.48
C PHE A 130 17.19 -9.01 12.77
N GLN A 131 18.33 -8.33 12.83
CA GLN A 131 19.18 -8.26 14.01
C GLN A 131 19.47 -6.81 14.37
N TYR A 132 19.24 -6.47 15.64
CA TYR A 132 19.46 -5.13 16.19
C TYR A 132 19.71 -5.20 17.69
N ARG A 133 19.90 -4.07 18.36
CA ARG A 133 20.14 -4.04 19.82
C ARG A 133 19.01 -3.35 20.56
N ASP A 134 18.26 -4.11 21.35
CA ASP A 134 17.09 -3.57 22.06
C ASP A 134 17.50 -2.69 23.24
N TRP A 135 17.27 -1.38 23.09
CA TRP A 135 17.47 -0.38 24.14
C TRP A 135 16.73 -0.72 25.43
N TYR A 136 15.47 -1.20 25.37
CA TYR A 136 14.68 -1.51 26.57
C TYR A 136 15.27 -2.67 27.38
N ARG A 137 16.11 -3.50 26.76
CA ARG A 137 16.74 -4.66 27.39
C ARG A 137 18.24 -4.47 27.58
N GLN A 138 18.66 -3.31 28.09
CA GLN A 138 20.07 -3.03 28.37
C GLN A 138 20.96 -3.18 27.12
N ASN A 139 20.46 -2.80 25.95
CA ASN A 139 21.19 -2.89 24.68
C ASN A 139 21.58 -4.33 24.28
N ARG A 140 20.79 -5.33 24.68
CA ARG A 140 20.99 -6.74 24.31
C ARG A 140 20.70 -6.95 22.83
N ALA A 141 21.47 -7.84 22.20
CA ALA A 141 21.22 -8.27 20.84
C ALA A 141 19.88 -9.00 20.73
N VAL A 142 19.06 -8.59 19.78
CA VAL A 142 17.76 -9.18 19.46
C VAL A 142 17.78 -9.67 18.03
N ARG A 143 17.22 -10.87 17.82
CA ARG A 143 16.95 -11.43 16.49
C ARG A 143 15.45 -11.66 16.33
N VAL A 144 14.91 -11.23 15.21
CA VAL A 144 13.50 -11.39 14.85
C VAL A 144 13.44 -12.11 13.51
N SER A 145 12.99 -13.36 13.50
CA SER A 145 12.95 -14.18 12.31
C SER A 145 11.53 -14.39 11.79
N LEU A 146 11.41 -14.48 10.46
CA LEU A 146 10.21 -14.89 9.77
C LEU A 146 10.32 -16.39 9.47
N SER A 147 9.29 -17.15 9.84
CA SER A 147 9.27 -18.59 9.66
C SER A 147 8.76 -18.97 8.27
N SER A 148 9.49 -19.83 7.56
CA SER A 148 9.08 -20.40 6.27
C SER A 148 7.99 -21.47 6.37
N VAL A 149 7.66 -21.89 7.60
CA VAL A 149 6.66 -22.94 7.85
C VAL A 149 5.26 -22.44 7.45
N ASN A 150 4.51 -23.26 6.70
CA ASN A 150 3.19 -22.94 6.15
C ASN A 150 3.15 -21.75 5.18
N PHE A 151 4.31 -21.25 4.73
CA PHE A 151 4.39 -20.09 3.85
C PHE A 151 3.89 -20.39 2.43
N ARG A 152 4.37 -21.48 1.82
CA ARG A 152 4.20 -21.77 0.38
C ARG A 152 2.75 -21.69 -0.11
N VAL A 153 1.80 -22.27 0.62
CA VAL A 153 0.38 -22.27 0.21
C VAL A 153 -0.20 -20.85 0.21
N LYS A 154 0.18 -20.02 1.18
CA LYS A 154 -0.29 -18.64 1.29
C LYS A 154 0.46 -17.69 0.36
N TYR A 155 1.71 -18.00 0.05
CA TYR A 155 2.48 -17.30 -0.96
C TYR A 155 1.86 -17.46 -2.36
N GLN A 156 1.42 -18.65 -2.75
CA GLN A 156 0.74 -18.84 -4.04
C GLN A 156 -0.54 -18.00 -4.13
N ALA A 157 -1.38 -18.01 -3.09
CA ALA A 157 -2.56 -17.15 -3.02
C ALA A 157 -2.20 -15.64 -3.06
N PHE A 158 -1.06 -15.25 -2.48
CA PHE A 158 -0.58 -13.87 -2.56
C PHE A 158 -0.16 -13.50 -3.99
N ILE A 159 0.54 -14.36 -4.72
CA ILE A 159 0.90 -14.13 -6.13
C ILE A 159 -0.36 -14.03 -7.01
N ASP A 160 -1.37 -14.87 -6.77
CA ASP A 160 -2.67 -14.78 -7.45
C ASP A 160 -3.31 -13.41 -7.20
N CYS A 161 -3.30 -12.93 -5.95
CA CYS A 161 -3.77 -11.59 -5.59
C CYS A 161 -2.99 -10.50 -6.34
N LEU A 162 -1.65 -10.58 -6.42
CA LEU A 162 -0.84 -9.59 -7.13
C LEU A 162 -1.23 -9.46 -8.61
N SER A 163 -1.61 -10.57 -9.25
CA SER A 163 -2.07 -10.56 -10.65
C SER A 163 -3.42 -9.85 -10.85
N GLY A 164 -4.23 -9.75 -9.77
CA GLY A 164 -5.53 -9.09 -9.75
C GLY A 164 -5.50 -7.62 -9.32
N LEU A 165 -4.33 -7.07 -8.99
CA LEU A 165 -4.20 -5.66 -8.61
C LEU A 165 -4.48 -4.72 -9.80
N LEU A 166 -5.18 -3.61 -9.52
CA LEU A 166 -5.42 -2.58 -10.53
C LEU A 166 -4.10 -1.92 -10.96
N PRO A 167 -3.91 -1.66 -12.26
CA PRO A 167 -2.67 -1.08 -12.80
C PRO A 167 -2.58 0.44 -12.60
N TYR A 168 -3.27 0.98 -11.59
CA TYR A 168 -3.33 2.39 -11.25
C TYR A 168 -3.67 2.56 -9.77
N SER A 169 -3.14 3.63 -9.17
CA SER A 169 -3.33 3.94 -7.75
C SER A 169 -4.50 4.90 -7.53
N PHE A 170 -4.91 5.08 -6.27
CA PHE A 170 -5.87 6.11 -5.89
C PHE A 170 -5.45 7.50 -6.41
N ASN A 171 -4.18 7.87 -6.22
CA ASN A 171 -3.64 9.18 -6.64
C ASN A 171 -3.72 9.39 -8.17
N ASP A 172 -3.74 8.32 -8.95
CA ASP A 172 -3.86 8.41 -10.41
C ASP A 172 -5.26 8.82 -10.86
N ILE A 173 -6.28 8.57 -10.03
CA ILE A 173 -7.70 8.76 -10.37
C ILE A 173 -8.42 9.77 -9.47
N ALA A 174 -7.88 10.06 -8.29
CA ALA A 174 -8.47 10.92 -7.25
C ALA A 174 -8.93 12.26 -7.83
N PHE A 175 -8.12 12.85 -8.71
CA PHE A 175 -8.50 14.00 -9.52
C PHE A 175 -8.58 13.59 -10.99
N SER A 176 -9.77 13.71 -11.58
CA SER A 176 -10.02 13.30 -12.96
C SER A 176 -10.86 14.32 -13.71
N VAL A 177 -10.40 14.71 -14.90
CA VAL A 177 -11.16 15.58 -15.80
C VAL A 177 -11.73 14.75 -16.93
N LEU A 178 -13.06 14.75 -17.05
CA LEU A 178 -13.82 14.10 -18.10
C LEU A 178 -14.32 15.16 -19.09
N THR A 179 -14.34 14.85 -20.38
CA THR A 179 -14.80 15.75 -21.45
C THR A 179 -15.97 15.17 -22.22
N TYR A 180 -16.80 16.06 -22.77
CA TYR A 180 -17.95 15.71 -23.59
C TYR A 180 -17.71 15.99 -25.07
N ASP A 181 -18.34 15.16 -25.91
CA ASP A 181 -18.34 15.37 -27.35
C ASP A 181 -19.11 16.66 -27.72
N LYS A 182 -18.79 17.21 -28.89
CA LYS A 182 -19.38 18.48 -29.36
C LYS A 182 -20.90 18.37 -29.45
N ASN A 183 -21.61 19.37 -28.90
CA ASN A 183 -23.08 19.47 -28.90
C ASN A 183 -23.80 18.21 -28.38
N SER A 184 -23.15 17.46 -27.49
CA SER A 184 -23.64 16.18 -26.99
C SER A 184 -23.64 16.14 -25.47
N ASP A 185 -24.51 15.31 -24.90
CA ASP A 185 -24.46 14.90 -23.50
C ASP A 185 -23.65 13.60 -23.31
N GLN A 186 -22.98 13.13 -24.37
CA GLN A 186 -22.13 11.96 -24.33
C GLN A 186 -20.68 12.31 -23.96
N LEU A 187 -20.13 11.55 -23.02
CA LEU A 187 -18.71 11.59 -22.70
C LEU A 187 -17.87 11.08 -23.88
N SER A 188 -16.71 11.70 -24.08
CA SER A 188 -15.73 11.22 -25.06
C SER A 188 -15.26 9.80 -24.72
N ILE A 189 -14.77 9.05 -25.71
CA ILE A 189 -14.34 7.65 -25.54
C ILE A 189 -13.28 7.53 -24.44
N ALA A 190 -12.31 8.45 -24.40
CA ALA A 190 -11.29 8.50 -23.36
C ALA A 190 -11.90 8.72 -21.97
N SER A 191 -12.88 9.63 -21.87
CA SER A 191 -13.58 9.93 -20.62
C SER A 191 -14.45 8.78 -20.15
N LYS A 192 -15.09 8.03 -21.06
CA LYS A 192 -15.83 6.80 -20.74
C LYS A 192 -14.90 5.74 -20.13
N ARG A 193 -13.71 5.55 -20.71
CA ARG A 193 -12.68 4.64 -20.15
C ARG A 193 -12.22 5.12 -18.78
N ARG A 194 -11.99 6.42 -18.61
CA ARG A 194 -11.60 7.01 -17.32
C ARG A 194 -12.66 6.85 -16.25
N LEU A 195 -13.93 7.10 -16.59
CA LEU A 195 -15.06 6.87 -15.70
C LEU A 195 -15.18 5.39 -15.31
N ALA A 196 -14.92 4.47 -16.24
CA ALA A 196 -14.90 3.04 -15.94
C ALA A 196 -13.79 2.67 -14.94
N MET A 197 -12.57 3.21 -15.09
CA MET A 197 -11.48 3.01 -14.12
C MET A 197 -11.85 3.56 -12.73
N ILE A 198 -12.42 4.76 -12.66
CA ILE A 198 -12.90 5.33 -11.38
C ILE A 198 -13.97 4.43 -10.76
N SER A 199 -14.92 3.97 -11.58
CA SER A 199 -16.02 3.10 -11.16
C SER A 199 -15.53 1.75 -10.61
N GLU A 200 -14.53 1.15 -11.25
CA GLU A 200 -13.90 -0.08 -10.82
C GLU A 200 -13.19 0.11 -9.47
N PHE A 201 -12.43 1.19 -9.32
CA PHE A 201 -11.76 1.51 -8.07
C PHE A 201 -12.74 1.75 -6.92
N ILE A 202 -13.82 2.51 -7.14
CA ILE A 202 -14.88 2.74 -6.15
C ILE A 202 -15.55 1.42 -5.71
N LYS A 203 -15.68 0.45 -6.61
CA LYS A 203 -16.20 -0.86 -6.24
C LYS A 203 -15.25 -1.61 -5.33
N ALA A 204 -13.96 -1.57 -5.65
CA ALA A 204 -12.90 -2.26 -4.92
C ALA A 204 -12.59 -1.62 -3.56
N ASP A 205 -12.64 -0.29 -3.45
CA ASP A 205 -12.32 0.46 -2.24
C ASP A 205 -13.57 1.03 -1.55
N LYS A 206 -13.94 0.43 -0.41
CA LYS A 206 -15.07 0.91 0.41
C LYS A 206 -14.70 2.04 1.37
N SER A 207 -13.42 2.40 1.46
CA SER A 207 -12.95 3.53 2.30
C SER A 207 -13.18 4.90 1.65
N ILE A 208 -13.57 4.93 0.39
CA ILE A 208 -13.97 6.17 -0.31
C ILE A 208 -15.28 6.68 0.31
N ASP A 209 -15.20 7.86 0.90
CA ASP A 209 -16.27 8.48 1.67
C ASP A 209 -16.72 9.84 1.11
N VAL A 210 -15.94 10.44 0.20
CA VAL A 210 -16.28 11.71 -0.45
C VAL A 210 -16.01 11.64 -1.95
N VAL A 211 -17.00 12.03 -2.75
CA VAL A 211 -16.84 12.27 -4.19
C VAL A 211 -17.50 13.60 -4.53
N VAL A 212 -16.73 14.52 -5.10
CA VAL A 212 -17.19 15.83 -5.57
C VAL A 212 -17.18 15.83 -7.09
N ILE A 213 -18.30 16.23 -7.69
CA ILE A 213 -18.49 16.26 -9.13
C ILE A 213 -18.85 17.71 -9.54
N ASP A 214 -17.91 18.39 -10.18
CA ASP A 214 -18.09 19.75 -10.69
C ASP A 214 -18.23 19.72 -12.21
N ALA A 215 -19.39 20.11 -12.73
CA ALA A 215 -19.66 20.15 -14.15
C ALA A 215 -19.64 21.56 -14.73
N TYR A 216 -19.08 21.69 -15.93
CA TYR A 216 -18.92 22.96 -16.64
C TYR A 216 -19.42 22.82 -18.09
N SER A 217 -19.92 23.92 -18.64
CA SER A 217 -20.23 24.05 -20.06
C SER A 217 -19.22 24.98 -20.75
N ASP A 218 -19.25 24.99 -22.08
CA ASP A 218 -18.66 26.10 -22.83
C ASP A 218 -19.62 27.31 -22.82
N SER A 219 -19.21 28.40 -23.47
CA SER A 219 -20.02 29.62 -23.59
C SER A 219 -21.03 29.57 -24.76
N TYR A 220 -21.25 28.40 -25.37
CA TYR A 220 -22.19 28.31 -26.49
C TYR A 220 -23.60 28.11 -25.96
N GLY A 221 -24.53 28.99 -26.33
CA GLY A 221 -25.90 28.98 -25.84
C GLY A 221 -26.17 30.03 -24.78
N GLY A 222 -27.29 29.88 -24.06
CA GLY A 222 -27.68 30.81 -23.00
C GLY A 222 -27.20 30.35 -21.63
N ARG A 223 -26.94 31.30 -20.74
CA ARG A 223 -26.52 31.07 -19.35
C ARG A 223 -27.38 30.05 -18.59
N TRP A 224 -28.72 30.20 -18.67
CA TRP A 224 -29.64 29.31 -17.96
C TRP A 224 -29.68 27.89 -18.55
N PRO A 225 -29.76 27.70 -19.89
CA PRO A 225 -29.57 26.38 -20.50
C PRO A 225 -28.24 25.71 -20.12
N ASN A 226 -27.15 26.48 -20.10
CA ASN A 226 -25.81 26.01 -19.76
C ASN A 226 -25.71 25.56 -18.31
N GLN A 227 -26.31 26.32 -17.39
CA GLN A 227 -26.44 25.94 -15.99
C GLN A 227 -27.14 24.57 -15.86
N LYS A 228 -28.35 24.43 -16.44
CA LYS A 228 -29.11 23.17 -16.39
C LYS A 228 -28.39 21.99 -17.04
N LEU A 229 -27.66 22.24 -18.13
CA LEU A 229 -26.89 21.20 -18.81
C LEU A 229 -25.75 20.68 -17.93
N SER A 230 -25.05 21.59 -17.23
CA SER A 230 -24.00 21.20 -16.30
C SER A 230 -24.55 20.39 -15.13
N GLU A 231 -25.65 20.82 -14.50
CA GLU A 231 -26.34 20.08 -13.43
C GLU A 231 -26.75 18.67 -13.90
N LYS A 232 -27.41 18.57 -15.07
CA LYS A 232 -27.81 17.28 -15.65
C LYS A 232 -26.62 16.33 -15.87
N ARG A 233 -25.49 16.85 -16.36
CA ARG A 233 -24.27 16.04 -16.60
C ARG A 233 -23.67 15.53 -15.30
N ALA A 234 -23.64 16.39 -14.29
CA ALA A 234 -23.12 16.07 -12.98
C ALA A 234 -23.99 15.00 -12.28
N ASP A 235 -25.32 15.16 -12.35
CA ASP A 235 -26.29 14.19 -11.82
C ASP A 235 -26.21 12.83 -12.52
N ALA A 236 -25.96 12.81 -13.83
CA ALA A 236 -25.78 11.57 -14.58
C ALA A 236 -24.58 10.76 -14.07
N ILE A 237 -23.46 11.43 -13.74
CA ILE A 237 -22.28 10.76 -13.17
C ILE A 237 -22.54 10.34 -11.73
N LYS A 238 -23.21 11.18 -10.92
CA LYS A 238 -23.64 10.79 -9.58
C LYS A 238 -24.48 9.52 -9.61
N LYS A 239 -25.44 9.42 -10.52
CA LYS A 239 -26.27 8.22 -10.67
C LYS A 239 -25.42 6.98 -10.91
N VAL A 240 -24.42 7.06 -11.79
CA VAL A 240 -23.48 5.95 -12.02
C VAL A 240 -22.85 5.52 -10.70
N PHE A 241 -22.25 6.43 -9.93
CA PHE A 241 -21.59 6.11 -8.67
C PHE A 241 -22.53 5.56 -7.59
N VAL A 242 -23.73 6.11 -7.47
CA VAL A 242 -24.76 5.60 -6.55
C VAL A 242 -25.18 4.18 -6.93
N ASP A 243 -25.35 3.90 -8.21
CA ASP A 243 -25.71 2.56 -8.72
C ASP A 243 -24.58 1.53 -8.46
N LEU A 244 -23.34 1.96 -8.20
CA LEU A 244 -22.22 1.09 -7.78
C LEU A 244 -22.16 0.84 -6.27
N GLY A 245 -23.06 1.46 -5.50
CA GLY A 245 -23.17 1.29 -4.06
C GLY A 245 -22.52 2.40 -3.23
N LEU A 246 -22.12 3.53 -3.83
CA LEU A 246 -21.80 4.72 -3.03
C LEU A 246 -23.08 5.32 -2.46
N GLU A 247 -23.07 5.64 -1.17
CA GLU A 247 -24.20 6.30 -0.53
C GLU A 247 -24.44 7.68 -1.17
N PRO A 248 -25.69 8.05 -1.49
CA PRO A 248 -25.98 9.33 -2.16
C PRO A 248 -25.48 10.58 -1.43
N GLY A 249 -25.33 10.50 -0.09
CA GLY A 249 -24.81 11.58 0.75
C GLY A 249 -23.30 11.77 0.65
N LYS A 250 -22.56 10.76 0.16
CA LYS A 250 -21.11 10.82 -0.08
C LYS A 250 -20.76 11.47 -1.42
N VAL A 251 -21.75 11.66 -2.30
CA VAL A 251 -21.57 12.24 -3.63
C VAL A 251 -22.16 13.65 -3.68
N SER A 252 -21.28 14.65 -3.66
CA SER A 252 -21.62 16.05 -3.88
C SER A 252 -21.54 16.40 -5.36
N VAL A 253 -22.45 17.24 -5.81
CA VAL A 253 -22.63 17.57 -7.22
C VAL A 253 -22.90 19.05 -7.36
N GLU A 254 -22.13 19.72 -8.21
CA GLU A 254 -22.34 21.13 -8.53
C GLU A 254 -22.24 21.36 -10.05
N GLY A 255 -23.27 22.02 -10.60
CA GLY A 255 -23.23 22.53 -11.96
C GLY A 255 -22.82 23.99 -11.96
N HIS A 256 -21.75 24.33 -12.66
CA HIS A 256 -21.22 25.70 -12.73
C HIS A 256 -21.67 26.46 -13.98
N GLY A 257 -22.34 25.78 -14.93
CA GLY A 257 -22.67 26.32 -16.24
C GLY A 257 -21.42 26.80 -16.99
N GLU A 258 -21.53 27.97 -17.62
CA GLU A 258 -20.45 28.61 -18.40
C GLU A 258 -19.51 29.49 -17.54
N LYS A 259 -19.49 29.27 -16.22
CA LYS A 259 -18.54 29.95 -15.33
C LYS A 259 -17.19 29.22 -15.37
N GLN A 260 -16.12 29.92 -14.97
CA GLN A 260 -14.79 29.33 -14.75
C GLN A 260 -14.25 28.54 -15.97
N HIS A 261 -14.23 29.18 -17.14
CA HIS A 261 -13.57 28.65 -18.32
C HIS A 261 -12.06 28.47 -18.08
N VAL A 262 -11.52 27.36 -18.56
CA VAL A 262 -10.08 27.04 -18.50
C VAL A 262 -9.36 27.32 -19.82
N SER A 263 -10.11 27.63 -20.87
CA SER A 263 -9.60 27.96 -22.19
C SER A 263 -10.50 28.96 -22.93
N SER A 264 -10.00 29.56 -24.01
CA SER A 264 -10.79 30.47 -24.86
C SER A 264 -11.98 29.73 -25.49
N ASN A 265 -13.15 30.36 -25.54
CA ASN A 265 -14.31 29.82 -26.23
C ASN A 265 -14.37 30.18 -27.73
N GLU A 266 -13.38 30.92 -28.23
CA GLU A 266 -13.33 31.35 -29.64
C GLU A 266 -13.09 30.15 -30.58
N THR A 267 -12.27 29.18 -30.15
CA THR A 267 -11.93 27.99 -30.94
C THR A 267 -12.71 26.76 -30.47
N GLU A 268 -12.99 25.82 -31.38
CA GLU A 268 -13.64 24.55 -31.01
C GLU A 268 -12.80 23.75 -30.00
N GLN A 269 -11.48 23.78 -30.16
CA GLN A 269 -10.55 23.10 -29.25
C GLN A 269 -10.64 23.67 -27.83
N GLY A 270 -10.74 24.99 -27.69
CA GLY A 270 -10.88 25.64 -26.39
C GLY A 270 -12.26 25.38 -25.75
N ARG A 271 -13.34 25.43 -26.54
CA ARG A 271 -14.68 25.02 -26.07
C ARG A 271 -14.72 23.56 -25.60
N ALA A 272 -14.06 22.64 -26.31
CA ALA A 272 -13.97 21.24 -25.91
C ALA A 272 -13.30 21.03 -24.54
N LYS A 273 -12.31 21.87 -24.18
CA LYS A 273 -11.70 21.87 -22.84
C LYS A 273 -12.63 22.43 -21.77
N ASN A 274 -13.51 23.38 -22.12
CA ASN A 274 -14.46 23.98 -21.19
C ASN A 274 -15.65 23.05 -20.90
N ARG A 275 -16.08 22.23 -21.88
CA ARG A 275 -17.09 21.16 -21.71
C ARG A 275 -16.51 19.99 -20.90
N ARG A 276 -16.34 20.19 -19.61
CA ARG A 276 -15.68 19.24 -18.71
C ARG A 276 -16.51 18.93 -17.48
N VAL A 277 -16.26 17.77 -16.90
CA VAL A 277 -16.61 17.44 -15.52
C VAL A 277 -15.33 17.13 -14.78
N VAL A 278 -15.15 17.74 -13.62
CA VAL A 278 -14.06 17.47 -12.71
C VAL A 278 -14.60 16.56 -11.62
N ILE A 279 -13.91 15.46 -11.38
CA ILE A 279 -14.22 14.51 -10.30
C ILE A 279 -13.05 14.58 -9.33
N SER A 280 -13.35 14.83 -8.06
CA SER A 280 -12.42 14.80 -6.95
C SER A 280 -12.91 13.76 -5.94
N MET A 281 -12.03 12.87 -5.49
CA MET A 281 -12.37 11.82 -4.52
C MET A 281 -11.52 11.95 -3.27
N GLY A 282 -12.17 11.77 -2.12
CA GLY A 282 -11.54 11.65 -0.82
C GLY A 282 -11.73 10.25 -0.21
N ARG A 283 -10.84 9.90 0.70
CA ARG A 283 -10.91 8.66 1.49
C ARG A 283 -10.57 8.95 2.94
N ASN A 284 -11.22 8.26 3.87
CA ASN A 284 -11.00 8.39 5.32
C ASN A 284 -11.04 9.85 5.84
N GLY A 285 -11.92 10.69 5.29
CA GLY A 285 -12.08 12.08 5.70
C GLY A 285 -11.06 13.07 5.13
N GLU A 286 -10.16 12.63 4.24
CA GLU A 286 -9.21 13.48 3.52
C GLU A 286 -9.58 13.54 2.03
N ILE A 287 -9.59 14.75 1.45
CA ILE A 287 -9.82 15.03 0.03
C ILE A 287 -8.48 15.26 -0.67
#